data_AF-J0L8C7-F1
#
_entry.id   AF-J0L8C7-F1
#
_cell.length_a   1.000
_cell.length_b   1.000
_cell.length_c   1.000
_cell.angle_alpha   90.00
_cell.angle_beta   90.00
_cell.angle_gamma   90.00
#
_symmetry.space_group_name_H-M   'P 1'
#
loop_
_entity.id
_entity.type
_entity.pdbx_description
1 polymer ?
#
loop_
_entity_poly.entity_id
_entity_poly.type
_entity_poly.pdbx_seq_one_letter_code
_entity_poly.pdbx_strand_id
1 'polypeptide(L)'
;MKGRPRIHEDSKARKRSYYARNAEREREKARERWHSRKARKQKKEAFEASSRAAACVRARCLPLSAKLLGPGMRVQAETIGGLWARLQDDLRAWRLQPSDRDELEHITTTVLDLDRVNMPVAELYTALQQRMDILDGVAEVALAAATVSWSLDPDRAMMEGSVWGKYNELVDLARGLLGCLEEIVTLYRDDPHLLRSRSADQTLIWQSLF
;
A
#
# COMPACT_ATOMS: atom_id res chain seq x y z
N MET A 1 -19.95 30.81 79.30
CA MET A 1 -20.74 30.17 78.22
C MET A 1 -19.90 30.16 76.95
N LYS A 2 -19.48 28.98 76.47
CA LYS A 2 -18.67 28.83 75.24
C LYS A 2 -19.60 28.98 74.03
N GLY A 3 -19.45 30.08 73.27
CA GLY A 3 -20.20 30.32 72.05
C GLY A 3 -19.91 29.25 70.98
N ARG A 4 -20.97 28.74 70.33
CA ARG A 4 -20.84 27.79 69.21
C ARG A 4 -19.95 28.39 68.12
N PRO A 5 -18.93 27.68 67.61
CA PRO A 5 -18.12 28.18 66.50
C PRO A 5 -18.97 28.34 65.24
N ARG A 6 -18.68 29.40 64.47
CA ARG A 6 -19.43 29.83 63.28
C ARG A 6 -19.38 28.78 62.17
N ILE A 7 -20.47 28.02 62.03
CA ILE A 7 -20.73 27.04 60.95
C ILE A 7 -20.62 27.66 59.52
N HIS A 8 -20.68 28.99 59.42
CA HIS A 8 -20.69 29.72 58.14
C HIS A 8 -19.34 29.83 57.42
N GLU A 9 -18.20 29.79 58.13
CA GLU A 9 -16.86 29.91 57.51
C GLU A 9 -16.45 28.60 56.81
N ASP A 10 -16.78 27.47 57.42
CA ASP A 10 -16.60 26.13 56.84
C ASP A 10 -17.38 25.95 55.53
N SER A 11 -18.59 26.53 55.43
CA SER A 11 -19.40 26.46 54.22
C SER A 11 -18.78 27.24 53.04
N LYS A 12 -18.24 28.43 53.30
CA LYS A 12 -17.55 29.24 52.26
C LYS A 12 -16.23 28.60 51.84
N ALA A 13 -15.43 28.09 52.78
CA ALA A 13 -14.19 27.38 52.49
C ALA A 13 -14.45 26.09 51.69
N ARG A 14 -15.48 25.32 52.07
CA ARG A 14 -15.90 24.12 51.34
C ARG A 14 -16.36 24.44 49.92
N LYS A 15 -17.19 25.47 49.72
CA LYS A 15 -17.60 25.92 48.38
C LYS A 15 -16.41 26.37 47.53
N ARG A 16 -15.47 27.16 48.09
CA ARG A 16 -14.24 27.55 47.38
C ARG A 16 -13.41 26.33 46.97
N SER A 17 -13.22 25.37 47.87
CA SER A 17 -12.49 24.11 47.58
C SER A 17 -13.19 23.26 46.50
N TYR A 18 -14.52 23.29 46.45
CA TYR A 18 -15.31 22.58 45.46
C TYR A 18 -15.16 23.22 44.08
N TYR A 19 -15.32 24.53 43.96
CA TYR A 19 -15.15 25.24 42.70
C TYR A 19 -13.70 25.19 42.20
N ALA A 20 -12.70 25.23 43.08
CA ALA A 20 -11.30 25.05 42.71
C ALA A 20 -11.04 23.65 42.11
N ARG A 21 -11.57 22.59 42.75
CA ARG A 21 -11.51 21.22 42.22
C ARG A 21 -12.23 21.09 40.88
N ASN A 22 -13.38 21.75 40.72
CA ASN A 22 -14.12 21.70 39.46
C ASN A 22 -13.39 22.46 38.33
N ALA A 23 -12.80 23.61 38.63
CA ALA A 23 -11.98 24.36 37.69
C ALA A 23 -10.75 23.56 37.23
N GLU A 24 -10.10 22.84 38.14
CA GLU A 24 -8.95 21.99 37.80
C GLU A 24 -9.36 20.80 36.92
N ARG A 25 -10.49 20.14 37.20
CA ARG A 25 -11.04 19.10 36.32
C ARG A 25 -11.38 19.63 34.93
N GLU A 26 -11.94 20.83 34.82
CA GLU A 26 -12.24 21.42 33.50
C GLU A 26 -10.97 21.81 32.74
N ARG A 27 -9.90 22.26 33.43
CA ARG A 27 -8.58 22.46 32.81
C ARG A 27 -7.96 21.14 32.34
N GLU A 28 -8.09 20.08 33.12
CA GLU A 28 -7.62 18.73 32.75
C GLU A 28 -8.35 18.21 31.50
N LYS A 29 -9.69 18.26 31.48
CA LYS A 29 -10.49 17.92 30.29
C LYS A 29 -10.13 18.77 29.07
N ALA A 30 -9.85 20.06 29.27
CA ALA A 30 -9.43 20.95 28.17
C ALA A 30 -8.05 20.55 27.62
N ARG A 31 -7.10 20.20 28.49
CA ARG A 31 -5.79 19.66 28.10
C ARG A 31 -5.94 18.36 27.33
N GLU A 32 -6.75 17.41 27.82
CA GLU A 32 -7.02 16.14 27.14
C GLU A 32 -7.61 16.36 25.73
N ARG A 33 -8.62 17.22 25.60
CA ARG A 33 -9.21 17.56 24.29
C ARG A 33 -8.19 18.19 23.36
N TRP A 34 -7.31 19.06 23.86
CA TRP A 34 -6.26 19.67 23.07
C TRP A 34 -5.23 18.63 22.60
N HIS A 35 -4.75 17.77 23.50
CA HIS A 35 -3.84 16.67 23.17
C HIS A 35 -4.45 15.69 22.17
N SER A 36 -5.73 15.33 22.34
CA SER A 36 -6.46 14.47 21.40
C SER A 36 -6.55 15.08 20.00
N ARG A 37 -6.91 16.37 19.90
CA ARG A 37 -6.93 17.10 18.61
C ARG A 37 -5.54 17.17 17.98
N LYS A 38 -4.50 17.42 18.78
CA LYS A 38 -3.11 17.47 18.31
C LYS A 38 -2.65 16.11 17.78
N ALA A 39 -2.90 15.03 18.52
CA ALA A 39 -2.56 13.67 18.10
C ALA A 39 -3.29 13.28 16.81
N ARG A 40 -4.58 13.60 16.69
CA ARG A 40 -5.35 13.35 15.45
C ARG A 40 -4.78 14.12 14.26
N LYS A 41 -4.40 15.39 14.47
CA LYS A 41 -3.76 16.21 13.43
C LYS A 41 -2.43 15.60 13.01
N GLN A 42 -1.56 15.23 13.95
CA GLN A 42 -0.28 14.59 13.67
C GLN A 42 -0.45 13.26 12.92
N LYS A 43 -1.41 12.43 13.32
CA LYS A 43 -1.71 11.17 12.62
C LYS A 43 -2.15 11.42 11.17
N LYS A 44 -2.98 12.44 10.93
CA LYS A 44 -3.40 12.84 9.60
C LYS A 44 -2.23 13.34 8.75
N GLU A 45 -1.39 14.21 9.30
CA GLU A 45 -0.20 14.73 8.61
C GLU A 45 0.81 13.63 8.26
N ALA A 46 1.05 12.69 9.19
CA ALA A 46 1.91 11.54 8.96
C ALA A 46 1.36 10.62 7.85
N PHE A 47 0.05 10.35 7.86
CA PHE A 47 -0.61 9.60 6.80
C PHE A 47 -0.47 10.30 5.44
N GLU A 48 -0.75 11.60 5.36
CA GLU A 48 -0.62 12.37 4.12
C GLU A 48 0.83 12.45 3.62
N ALA A 49 1.81 12.51 4.52
CA ALA A 49 3.23 12.43 4.15
C ALA A 49 3.59 11.06 3.56
N SER A 50 3.14 9.98 4.21
CA SER A 50 3.34 8.62 3.72
C SER A 50 2.69 8.39 2.36
N SER A 51 1.44 8.84 2.16
CA SER A 51 0.75 8.71 0.87
C SER A 51 1.44 9.48 -0.25
N ARG A 52 2.00 10.67 0.04
CA ARG A 52 2.78 11.44 -0.93
C ARG A 52 4.09 10.75 -1.29
N ALA A 53 4.79 10.18 -0.31
CA ALA A 53 6.01 9.40 -0.58
C ALA A 53 5.72 8.20 -1.47
N ALA A 54 4.67 7.42 -1.18
CA ALA A 54 4.23 6.29 -2.00
C ALA A 54 3.82 6.72 -3.42
N ALA A 55 3.11 7.83 -3.57
CA ALA A 55 2.78 8.38 -4.89
C ALA A 55 4.04 8.77 -5.69
N CYS A 56 5.05 9.34 -5.02
CA CYS A 56 6.31 9.71 -5.66
C CYS A 56 7.10 8.48 -6.15
N VAL A 57 7.18 7.42 -5.34
CA VAL A 57 7.82 6.15 -5.73
C VAL A 57 7.10 5.56 -6.93
N ARG A 58 5.77 5.40 -6.86
CA ARG A 58 4.97 4.90 -7.99
C ARG A 58 5.12 5.73 -9.26
N ALA A 59 5.17 7.05 -9.15
CA ALA A 59 5.37 7.92 -10.31
C ALA A 59 6.71 7.70 -11.02
N ARG A 60 7.75 7.22 -10.29
CA ARG A 60 9.04 6.85 -10.89
C ARG A 60 8.96 5.51 -11.60
N CYS A 61 8.23 4.55 -11.04
CA CYS A 61 8.10 3.20 -11.60
C CYS A 61 7.09 3.14 -12.76
N LEU A 62 6.10 4.03 -12.78
CA LEU A 62 5.03 4.09 -13.78
C LEU A 62 5.05 5.42 -14.55
N PRO A 63 6.10 5.70 -15.33
CA PRO A 63 6.31 7.01 -15.94
C PRO A 63 5.22 7.39 -16.94
N LEU A 64 4.58 6.43 -17.63
CA LEU A 64 3.53 6.73 -18.61
C LEU A 64 2.21 7.08 -17.93
N SER A 65 1.85 6.34 -16.88
CA SER A 65 0.68 6.62 -16.04
C SER A 65 0.87 7.93 -15.26
N ALA A 66 2.07 8.21 -14.77
CA ALA A 66 2.39 9.45 -14.08
C ALA A 66 2.20 10.70 -14.96
N LYS A 67 2.48 10.61 -16.26
CA LYS A 67 2.20 11.71 -17.21
C LYS A 67 0.71 12.04 -17.31
N LEU A 68 -0.18 11.06 -17.10
CA LEU A 68 -1.63 11.28 -17.13
C LEU A 68 -2.18 11.69 -15.77
N LEU A 69 -1.79 11.00 -14.71
CA LEU A 69 -2.35 11.17 -13.36
C LEU A 69 -1.69 12.32 -12.57
N GLY A 70 -0.56 12.82 -13.05
CA GLY A 70 0.25 13.82 -12.37
C GLY A 70 0.99 13.28 -11.14
N PRO A 71 1.70 14.15 -10.40
CA PRO A 71 2.61 13.75 -9.32
C PRO A 71 1.90 13.10 -8.12
N GLY A 72 0.58 13.31 -7.99
CA GLY A 72 -0.22 12.68 -6.94
C GLY A 72 -0.64 11.25 -7.26
N MET A 73 -0.43 10.77 -8.49
CA MET A 73 -0.90 9.46 -8.99
C MET A 73 -2.39 9.21 -8.66
N ARG A 74 -3.22 10.25 -8.77
CA ARG A 74 -4.64 10.18 -8.40
C ARG A 74 -5.48 9.84 -9.62
N VAL A 75 -6.22 8.75 -9.53
CA VAL A 75 -7.18 8.36 -10.57
C VAL A 75 -8.45 9.19 -10.43
N GLN A 76 -8.90 9.78 -11.54
CA GLN A 76 -10.10 10.59 -11.66
C GLN A 76 -10.92 10.14 -12.87
N ALA A 77 -12.19 10.51 -12.92
CA ALA A 77 -13.11 10.10 -14.00
C ALA A 77 -12.58 10.44 -15.39
N GLU A 78 -11.97 11.62 -15.54
CA GLU A 78 -11.42 12.16 -16.78
C GLU A 78 -10.19 11.38 -17.26
N THR A 79 -9.48 10.73 -16.34
CA THR A 79 -8.27 9.96 -16.65
C THR A 79 -8.56 8.53 -17.09
N ILE A 80 -9.75 7.99 -16.77
CA ILE A 80 -10.08 6.57 -17.00
C ILE A 80 -9.91 6.13 -18.45
N GLY A 81 -10.37 6.95 -19.41
CA GLY A 81 -10.36 6.60 -20.82
C GLY A 81 -8.97 6.39 -21.41
N GLY A 82 -7.94 7.04 -20.84
CA GLY A 82 -6.56 6.95 -21.33
C GLY A 82 -5.62 6.18 -20.40
N LEU A 83 -6.06 5.80 -19.21
CA LEU A 83 -5.20 5.19 -18.20
C LEU A 83 -4.89 3.71 -18.51
N TRP A 84 -5.86 2.96 -19.06
CA TRP A 84 -5.69 1.56 -19.43
C TRP A 84 -4.45 1.30 -20.30
N ALA A 85 -4.35 1.99 -21.43
CA ALA A 85 -3.23 1.80 -22.38
C ALA A 85 -1.88 2.13 -21.73
N ARG A 86 -1.83 3.19 -20.92
CA ARG A 86 -0.61 3.61 -20.22
C ARG A 86 -0.17 2.61 -19.16
N LEU A 87 -1.11 2.05 -18.40
CA LEU A 87 -0.80 1.00 -17.44
C LEU A 87 -0.34 -0.29 -18.12
N GLN A 88 -0.89 -0.64 -19.30
CA GLN A 88 -0.37 -1.78 -20.06
C GLN A 88 1.06 -1.54 -20.54
N ASP A 89 1.37 -0.33 -21.01
CA ASP A 89 2.72 0.01 -21.46
C ASP A 89 3.71 0.09 -20.28
N ASP A 90 3.31 0.66 -19.14
CA ASP A 90 4.11 0.63 -17.91
C ASP A 90 4.29 -0.81 -17.41
N LEU A 91 3.24 -1.64 -17.47
CA LEU A 91 3.33 -3.05 -17.11
C LEU A 91 4.40 -3.71 -17.96
N ARG A 92 4.36 -3.59 -19.30
CA ARG A 92 5.37 -4.22 -20.18
C ARG A 92 6.82 -3.91 -19.81
N ALA A 93 7.10 -2.77 -19.16
CA ALA A 93 8.44 -2.42 -18.69
C ALA A 93 8.94 -3.30 -17.53
N TRP A 94 8.09 -4.12 -16.92
CA TRP A 94 8.46 -5.09 -15.87
C TRP A 94 9.35 -6.21 -16.40
N ARG A 95 9.21 -6.56 -17.69
CA ARG A 95 9.89 -7.68 -18.34
C ARG A 95 10.84 -7.22 -19.45
N LEU A 96 11.87 -8.03 -19.68
CA LEU A 96 12.81 -7.92 -20.80
C LEU A 96 12.55 -8.99 -21.86
N GLN A 97 11.97 -10.13 -21.46
CA GLN A 97 11.58 -11.21 -22.37
C GLN A 97 10.24 -10.94 -23.08
N PRO A 98 9.95 -11.65 -24.19
CA PRO A 98 8.74 -11.44 -24.98
C PRO A 98 7.43 -11.72 -24.23
N SER A 99 7.43 -12.72 -23.35
CA SER A 99 6.27 -13.14 -22.57
C SER A 99 6.54 -13.12 -21.06
N ASP A 100 5.47 -13.09 -20.27
CA ASP A 100 5.56 -13.15 -18.81
C ASP A 100 6.15 -14.49 -18.34
N ARG A 101 5.80 -15.58 -19.03
CA ARG A 101 6.35 -16.92 -18.80
C ARG A 101 7.86 -16.96 -19.04
N ASP A 102 8.31 -16.44 -20.17
CA ASP A 102 9.74 -16.43 -20.52
C ASP A 102 10.55 -15.58 -19.53
N GLU A 103 10.02 -14.44 -19.07
CA GLU A 103 10.69 -13.61 -18.05
C GLU A 103 10.79 -14.36 -16.72
N LEU A 104 9.73 -15.03 -16.26
CA LEU A 104 9.74 -15.78 -15.01
C LEU A 104 10.66 -16.99 -15.06
N GLU A 105 10.70 -17.70 -16.20
CA GLU A 105 11.64 -18.79 -16.45
C GLU A 105 13.09 -18.28 -16.44
N HIS A 106 13.34 -17.16 -17.13
CA HIS A 106 14.65 -16.53 -17.17
C HIS A 106 15.12 -16.09 -15.77
N ILE A 107 14.26 -15.44 -14.99
CA ILE A 107 14.56 -15.03 -13.61
C ILE A 107 14.85 -16.27 -12.76
N THR A 108 13.98 -17.28 -12.79
CA THR A 108 14.14 -18.51 -11.99
C THR A 108 15.48 -19.19 -12.29
N THR A 109 15.81 -19.33 -13.58
CA THR A 109 17.08 -19.93 -14.02
C THR A 109 18.28 -19.11 -13.55
N THR A 110 18.22 -17.78 -13.70
CA THR A 110 19.28 -16.87 -13.25
C THR A 110 19.50 -17.00 -11.75
N VAL A 111 18.45 -17.06 -10.93
CA VAL A 111 18.56 -17.23 -9.47
C VAL A 111 19.20 -18.58 -9.11
N LEU A 112 18.81 -19.65 -9.80
CA LEU A 112 19.38 -20.99 -9.60
C LEU A 112 20.85 -21.11 -10.03
N ASP A 113 21.29 -20.26 -10.97
CA ASP A 113 22.70 -20.15 -11.35
C ASP A 113 23.49 -19.29 -10.35
N LEU A 114 22.88 -18.23 -9.81
CA LEU A 114 23.47 -17.37 -8.77
C LEU A 114 23.68 -18.09 -7.43
N ASP A 115 22.84 -19.09 -7.13
CA ASP A 115 23.07 -20.07 -6.05
C ASP A 115 24.48 -20.67 -6.10
N ARG A 116 25.00 -20.96 -7.30
CA ARG A 116 26.35 -21.51 -7.47
C ARG A 116 27.47 -20.54 -7.06
N VAL A 117 27.16 -19.25 -7.02
CA VAL A 117 28.10 -18.16 -6.72
C VAL A 117 27.88 -17.62 -5.30
N ASN A 118 26.94 -18.19 -4.51
CA ASN A 118 26.58 -17.74 -3.17
C ASN A 118 26.21 -16.24 -3.10
N MET A 119 25.37 -15.77 -4.02
CA MET A 119 24.88 -14.39 -3.98
C MET A 119 24.06 -14.12 -2.71
N PRO A 120 24.28 -12.99 -2.01
CA PRO A 120 23.44 -12.59 -0.89
C PRO A 120 21.97 -12.34 -1.33
N VAL A 121 21.02 -12.83 -0.53
CA VAL A 121 19.57 -12.59 -0.76
C VAL A 121 19.23 -11.11 -0.90
N ALA A 122 19.93 -10.23 -0.18
CA ALA A 122 19.73 -8.79 -0.27
C ALA A 122 20.05 -8.23 -1.67
N GLU A 123 21.04 -8.79 -2.36
CA GLU A 123 21.38 -8.41 -3.73
C GLU A 123 20.33 -8.90 -4.71
N LEU A 124 19.86 -10.15 -4.55
CA LEU A 124 18.74 -10.68 -5.34
C LEU A 124 17.48 -9.81 -5.19
N TYR A 125 17.12 -9.48 -3.95
CA TYR A 125 15.96 -8.63 -3.68
C TYR A 125 16.12 -7.26 -4.34
N THR A 126 17.31 -6.65 -4.23
CA THR A 126 17.61 -5.37 -4.89
C THR A 126 17.49 -5.46 -6.41
N ALA A 127 17.93 -6.57 -7.02
CA ALA A 127 17.85 -6.80 -8.46
C ALA A 127 16.40 -6.98 -8.96
N LEU A 128 15.51 -7.51 -8.11
CA LEU A 128 14.10 -7.71 -8.43
C LEU A 128 13.20 -6.56 -7.97
N GLN A 129 13.66 -5.71 -7.06
CA GLN A 129 12.86 -4.64 -6.43
C GLN A 129 12.15 -3.76 -7.45
N GLN A 130 12.88 -3.29 -8.47
CA GLN A 130 12.28 -2.42 -9.49
C GLN A 130 11.12 -3.09 -10.22
N ARG A 131 11.23 -4.39 -10.51
CA ARG A 131 10.16 -5.17 -11.17
C ARG A 131 8.96 -5.31 -10.23
N MET A 132 9.22 -5.62 -8.96
CA MET A 132 8.18 -5.72 -7.93
C MET A 132 7.46 -4.38 -7.75
N ASP A 133 8.18 -3.26 -7.72
CA ASP A 133 7.61 -1.92 -7.60
C ASP A 133 6.71 -1.54 -8.78
N ILE A 134 7.08 -1.97 -10.01
CA ILE A 134 6.24 -1.77 -11.20
C ILE A 134 4.94 -2.57 -11.04
N LEU A 135 5.03 -3.86 -10.70
CA LEU A 135 3.86 -4.74 -10.57
C LEU A 135 2.91 -4.27 -9.45
N ASP A 136 3.45 -3.94 -8.28
CA ASP A 136 2.67 -3.39 -7.16
C ASP A 136 2.01 -2.06 -7.56
N GLY A 137 2.78 -1.15 -8.17
CA GLY A 137 2.28 0.12 -8.66
C GLY A 137 1.13 -0.03 -9.67
N VAL A 138 1.28 -0.93 -10.66
CA VAL A 138 0.23 -1.22 -11.64
C VAL A 138 -1.02 -1.74 -10.95
N ALA A 139 -0.88 -2.70 -10.03
CA ALA A 139 -2.00 -3.26 -9.29
C ALA A 139 -2.73 -2.20 -8.46
N GLU A 140 -2.02 -1.33 -7.75
CA GLU A 140 -2.63 -0.28 -6.93
C GLU A 140 -3.37 0.77 -7.78
N VAL A 141 -2.76 1.22 -8.89
CA VAL A 141 -3.39 2.23 -9.76
C VAL A 141 -4.58 1.62 -10.53
N ALA A 142 -4.47 0.38 -10.99
CA ALA A 142 -5.57 -0.33 -11.64
C ALA A 142 -6.74 -0.55 -10.67
N LEU A 143 -6.48 -0.90 -9.41
CA LEU A 143 -7.53 -1.04 -8.39
C LEU A 143 -8.26 0.29 -8.11
N ALA A 144 -7.51 1.40 -8.04
CA ALA A 144 -8.09 2.73 -7.92
C ALA A 144 -8.96 3.07 -9.15
N ALA A 145 -8.51 2.71 -10.35
CA ALA A 145 -9.25 2.89 -11.59
C ALA A 145 -10.52 2.03 -11.67
N ALA A 146 -10.47 0.79 -11.19
CA ALA A 146 -11.65 -0.07 -11.05
C ALA A 146 -12.66 0.58 -10.10
N THR A 147 -12.21 1.06 -8.94
CA THR A 147 -13.07 1.73 -7.95
C THR A 147 -13.78 2.97 -8.54
N VAL A 148 -13.04 3.80 -9.28
CA VAL A 148 -13.61 4.97 -9.97
C VAL A 148 -14.58 4.54 -11.08
N SER A 149 -14.21 3.55 -11.90
CA SER A 149 -15.07 3.04 -12.98
C SER A 149 -16.39 2.48 -12.46
N TRP A 150 -16.34 1.72 -11.36
CA TRP A 150 -17.53 1.24 -10.64
C TRP A 150 -18.43 2.39 -10.20
N SER A 151 -17.83 3.45 -9.66
CA SER A 151 -18.57 4.60 -9.15
C SER A 151 -19.23 5.45 -10.25
N LEU A 152 -18.70 5.40 -11.48
CA LEU A 152 -19.24 6.14 -12.62
C LEU A 152 -20.45 5.46 -13.26
N ASP A 153 -20.37 4.14 -13.45
CA ASP A 153 -21.43 3.36 -14.08
C ASP A 153 -21.49 1.93 -13.52
N PRO A 154 -22.16 1.72 -12.36
CA PRO A 154 -22.26 0.41 -11.72
C PRO A 154 -22.96 -0.64 -12.60
N ASP A 155 -23.98 -0.22 -13.37
CA ASP A 155 -24.80 -1.13 -14.18
C ASP A 155 -23.98 -1.71 -15.34
N ARG A 156 -23.10 -0.91 -15.95
CA ARG A 156 -22.16 -1.40 -16.98
C ARG A 156 -20.96 -2.13 -16.40
N ALA A 157 -20.57 -1.86 -15.15
CA ALA A 157 -19.41 -2.50 -14.55
C ALA A 157 -19.54 -4.02 -14.44
N MET A 158 -20.76 -4.53 -14.26
CA MET A 158 -21.06 -5.96 -14.17
C MET A 158 -21.14 -6.68 -15.53
N MET A 159 -20.97 -5.96 -16.65
CA MET A 159 -20.99 -6.57 -17.99
C MET A 159 -19.62 -7.14 -18.37
N GLU A 160 -19.62 -8.21 -19.15
CA GLU A 160 -18.40 -8.79 -19.71
C GLU A 160 -17.65 -7.76 -20.58
N GLY A 161 -16.33 -7.66 -20.41
CA GLY A 161 -15.50 -6.70 -21.14
C GLY A 161 -15.66 -5.23 -20.69
N SER A 162 -16.35 -4.98 -19.57
CA SER A 162 -16.46 -3.64 -19.00
C SER A 162 -15.10 -3.04 -18.65
N VAL A 163 -15.03 -1.70 -18.59
CA VAL A 163 -13.80 -0.99 -18.18
C VAL A 163 -13.39 -1.40 -16.76
N TRP A 164 -14.35 -1.61 -15.87
CA TRP A 164 -14.12 -2.14 -14.52
C TRP A 164 -13.50 -3.54 -14.56
N GLY A 165 -14.07 -4.45 -15.36
CA GLY A 165 -13.58 -5.82 -15.51
C GLY A 165 -12.14 -5.85 -16.01
N LYS A 166 -11.84 -5.05 -17.05
CA LYS A 166 -10.47 -4.89 -17.58
C LYS A 166 -9.49 -4.48 -16.49
N TYR A 167 -9.81 -3.45 -15.70
CA TYR A 167 -8.92 -3.03 -14.60
C TYR A 167 -8.73 -4.12 -13.55
N ASN A 168 -9.77 -4.90 -13.22
CA ASN A 168 -9.60 -6.03 -12.30
C ASN A 168 -8.73 -7.14 -12.88
N GLU A 169 -8.90 -7.49 -14.15
CA GLU A 169 -8.01 -8.45 -14.83
C GLU A 169 -6.55 -7.99 -14.77
N LEU A 170 -6.29 -6.69 -14.92
CA LEU A 170 -4.95 -6.13 -14.79
C LEU A 170 -4.43 -6.17 -13.35
N VAL A 171 -5.30 -5.95 -12.35
CA VAL A 171 -4.95 -6.13 -10.93
C VAL A 171 -4.55 -7.57 -10.66
N ASP A 172 -5.35 -8.53 -11.11
CA ASP A 172 -5.14 -9.96 -10.89
C ASP A 172 -3.86 -10.43 -11.59
N LEU A 173 -3.62 -9.99 -12.83
CA LEU A 173 -2.38 -10.27 -13.55
C LEU A 173 -1.16 -9.71 -12.80
N ALA A 174 -1.18 -8.41 -12.46
CA ALA A 174 -0.03 -7.77 -11.80
C ALA A 174 0.27 -8.39 -10.42
N ARG A 175 -0.77 -8.72 -9.64
CA ARG A 175 -0.62 -9.42 -8.35
C ARG A 175 -0.16 -10.86 -8.51
N GLY A 176 -0.64 -11.57 -9.52
CA GLY A 176 -0.20 -12.92 -9.84
C GLY A 176 1.30 -12.95 -10.15
N LEU A 177 1.76 -12.03 -11.01
CA LEU A 177 3.18 -11.86 -11.33
C LEU A 177 4.01 -11.48 -10.10
N LEU A 178 3.51 -10.56 -9.27
CA LEU A 178 4.19 -10.16 -8.04
C LEU A 178 4.35 -11.36 -7.09
N GLY A 179 3.29 -12.15 -6.89
CA GLY A 179 3.32 -13.35 -6.08
C GLY A 179 4.31 -14.41 -6.59
N CYS A 180 4.50 -14.50 -7.91
CA CYS A 180 5.52 -15.38 -8.50
C CYS A 180 6.94 -14.92 -8.16
N LEU A 181 7.21 -13.61 -8.23
CA LEU A 181 8.53 -13.06 -7.84
C LEU A 181 8.77 -13.21 -6.33
N GLU A 182 7.76 -12.97 -5.51
CA GLU A 182 7.82 -13.16 -4.06
C GLU A 182 8.06 -14.62 -3.68
N GLU A 183 7.44 -15.58 -4.38
CA GLU A 183 7.69 -17.00 -4.22
C GLU A 183 9.16 -17.32 -4.50
N ILE A 184 9.72 -16.86 -5.64
CA ILE A 184 11.11 -17.10 -6.00
C ILE A 184 12.07 -16.56 -4.92
N VAL A 185 11.87 -15.31 -4.49
CA VAL A 185 12.71 -14.68 -3.45
C VAL A 185 12.58 -15.41 -2.11
N THR A 186 11.37 -15.78 -1.72
CA THR A 186 11.10 -16.46 -0.44
C THR A 186 11.72 -17.84 -0.43
N LEU A 187 11.51 -18.64 -1.47
CA LEU A 187 12.11 -19.97 -1.60
C LEU A 187 13.64 -19.88 -1.60
N TYR A 188 14.22 -18.95 -2.35
CA TYR A 188 15.68 -18.76 -2.36
C TYR A 188 16.24 -18.33 -1.01
N ARG A 189 15.54 -17.43 -0.30
CA ARG A 189 15.96 -16.97 1.04
C ARG A 189 15.92 -18.09 2.06
N ASP A 190 14.86 -18.89 2.04
CA ASP A 190 14.60 -19.89 3.07
C ASP A 190 15.47 -21.14 2.85
N ASP A 191 15.52 -21.65 1.61
CA ASP A 191 16.44 -22.72 1.18
C ASP A 191 16.58 -22.75 -0.36
N PRO A 192 17.77 -22.40 -0.92
CA PRO A 192 17.99 -22.47 -2.37
C PRO A 192 17.72 -23.85 -3.00
N HIS A 193 17.88 -24.94 -2.24
CA HIS A 193 17.55 -26.28 -2.72
C HIS A 193 16.05 -26.48 -2.92
N LEU A 194 15.21 -25.79 -2.16
CA LEU A 194 13.76 -25.85 -2.29
C LEU A 194 13.29 -25.22 -3.59
N LEU A 195 13.85 -24.05 -3.96
CA LEU A 195 13.58 -23.43 -5.26
C LEU A 195 13.96 -24.37 -6.41
N ARG A 196 15.13 -25.02 -6.30
CA ARG A 196 15.62 -25.99 -7.29
C ARG A 196 14.70 -27.20 -7.42
N SER A 197 14.29 -27.80 -6.31
CA SER A 197 13.35 -28.94 -6.31
C SER A 197 12.03 -28.54 -6.94
N ARG A 198 11.40 -27.45 -6.47
CA ARG A 198 10.09 -27.03 -6.97
C ARG A 198 10.13 -26.64 -8.45
N SER A 199 11.23 -26.04 -8.90
CA SER A 199 11.44 -25.76 -10.32
C SER A 199 11.54 -27.04 -11.15
N ALA A 200 12.25 -28.07 -10.67
CA ALA A 200 12.40 -29.36 -11.34
C ALA A 200 11.08 -30.15 -11.37
N ASP A 201 10.32 -30.09 -10.28
CA ASP A 201 9.02 -30.76 -10.14
C ASP A 201 7.87 -30.02 -10.87
N GLN A 202 8.17 -28.88 -11.49
CA GLN A 202 7.19 -28.00 -12.14
C GLN A 202 6.04 -27.56 -11.22
N THR A 203 6.37 -27.22 -9.96
CA THR A 203 5.38 -26.85 -8.92
C THR A 203 5.41 -25.39 -8.51
N LEU A 204 6.16 -24.52 -9.21
CA LEU A 204 6.13 -23.08 -8.98
C LEU A 204 4.80 -22.48 -9.44
N ILE A 205 4.32 -21.45 -8.75
CA ILE A 205 3.01 -20.82 -9.03
C ILE A 205 2.92 -20.41 -10.50
N TRP A 206 3.97 -19.77 -11.03
CA TRP A 206 3.97 -19.29 -12.41
C TRP A 206 3.83 -20.40 -13.46
N GLN A 207 4.31 -21.62 -13.17
CA GLN A 207 4.21 -22.76 -14.09
C GLN A 207 2.78 -23.29 -14.22
N SER A 208 1.91 -22.96 -13.27
CA SER A 208 0.48 -23.27 -13.31
C SER A 208 -0.37 -22.13 -13.86
N LEU A 209 0.12 -20.89 -13.81
CA LEU A 209 -0.60 -19.69 -14.24
C LEU A 209 -0.41 -19.37 -15.74
N PHE A 210 0.73 -19.75 -16.34
CA PHE A 210 1.13 -19.35 -17.69
C PHE A 210 1.62 -20.52 -18.56
#